data_AF-A0A485BMW0-F1
#
_entry.id   AF-A0A485BMW0-F1
#
_cell.length_a   1.000
_cell.length_b   1.000
_cell.length_c   1.000
_cell.angle_alpha   90.00
_cell.angle_beta   90.00
_cell.angle_gamma   90.00
#
_symmetry.space_group_name_H-M   'P 1'
#
loop_
_entity.id
_entity.type
_entity.pdbx_description
1 polymer ?
#
loop_
_entity_poly.entity_id
_entity_poly.type
_entity_poly.pdbx_seq_one_letter_code
_entity_poly.pdbx_strand_id
1 'polypeptide(L)'
;MLRSIATVSISGTLPEKLSAIAAAGYQGVEIFENDLLYYTGTPADVRKMAADLGLKITLFQPFRDFRRRKSCAVCRQSGPRQA
;
A
#
# COMPACT_ATOMS: atom_id res chain seq x y z
N MET A 1 -12.35 15.49 -12.77
CA MET A 1 -11.92 14.83 -11.52
C MET A 1 -11.14 13.57 -11.89
N LEU A 2 -10.04 13.26 -11.19
CA LEU A 2 -9.25 12.06 -11.47
C LEU A 2 -9.75 10.90 -10.60
N ARG A 3 -10.31 9.87 -11.24
CA ARG A 3 -10.87 8.70 -10.53
C ARG A 3 -9.73 7.75 -10.19
N SER A 4 -9.49 7.55 -8.89
CA SER A 4 -8.47 6.64 -8.37
C SER A 4 -9.09 5.54 -7.52
N ILE A 5 -8.41 4.41 -7.44
CA ILE A 5 -8.76 3.30 -6.54
C ILE A 5 -7.48 2.69 -5.95
N ALA A 6 -7.56 2.23 -4.71
CA ALA A 6 -6.47 1.56 -4.02
C ALA A 6 -6.39 0.08 -4.38
N THR A 7 -5.16 -0.44 -4.52
CA THR A 7 -4.92 -1.86 -4.83
C THR A 7 -5.38 -2.81 -3.72
N VAL A 8 -5.55 -2.31 -2.49
CA VAL A 8 -6.10 -3.08 -1.36
C VAL A 8 -7.60 -3.39 -1.54
N SER A 9 -8.32 -2.63 -2.37
CA SER A 9 -9.76 -2.79 -2.59
C SER A 9 -10.09 -3.92 -3.59
N ILE A 10 -9.08 -4.51 -4.24
CA ILE A 10 -9.25 -5.54 -5.27
C ILE A 10 -8.30 -6.70 -4.95
N SER A 11 -8.78 -7.93 -5.09
CA SER A 11 -8.00 -9.15 -4.90
C SER A 11 -7.19 -9.53 -6.15
N GLY A 12 -6.16 -10.37 -5.99
CA GLY A 12 -5.36 -10.89 -7.10
C GLY A 12 -3.90 -10.44 -7.06
N THR A 13 -3.16 -10.71 -8.12
CA THR A 13 -1.77 -10.26 -8.28
C THR A 13 -1.71 -8.80 -8.73
N LEU A 14 -0.58 -8.11 -8.48
CA LEU A 14 -0.42 -6.70 -8.84
C LEU A 14 -0.70 -6.42 -10.35
N PRO A 15 -0.20 -7.22 -11.31
CA PRO A 15 -0.52 -7.01 -12.73
C PRO A 15 -2.01 -7.19 -13.07
N GLU A 16 -2.68 -8.18 -12.47
CA GLU A 16 -4.12 -8.41 -12.66
C GLU A 16 -4.94 -7.24 -12.11
N LYS A 17 -4.59 -6.75 -10.92
CA LYS A 17 -5.23 -5.59 -10.31
C LYS A 17 -5.10 -4.36 -11.21
N LEU A 18 -3.90 -4.05 -11.70
CA LEU A 18 -3.68 -2.90 -12.58
C LEU A 18 -4.51 -3.00 -13.86
N SER A 19 -4.54 -4.20 -14.46
CA SER A 19 -5.33 -4.46 -15.67
C SER A 19 -6.83 -4.29 -15.42
N ALA A 20 -7.34 -4.79 -14.29
CA ALA A 20 -8.74 -4.64 -13.89
C ALA A 20 -9.11 -3.16 -13.62
N ILE A 21 -8.23 -2.40 -12.99
CA ILE A 21 -8.42 -0.97 -12.69
C ILE A 21 -8.51 -0.15 -13.99
N ALA A 22 -7.61 -0.43 -14.95
CA ALA A 22 -7.63 0.20 -16.27
C ALA A 22 -8.91 -0.16 -17.03
N ALA A 23 -9.29 -1.45 -17.04
CA ALA A 23 -10.51 -1.94 -17.69
C ALA A 23 -11.80 -1.33 -17.09
N ALA A 24 -11.81 -1.08 -15.77
CA ALA A 24 -12.91 -0.40 -15.09
C ALA A 24 -12.95 1.13 -15.38
N GLY A 25 -12.00 1.65 -16.15
CA GLY A 25 -11.98 3.04 -16.59
C GLY A 25 -11.51 4.03 -15.51
N TYR A 26 -10.72 3.58 -14.53
CA TYR A 26 -10.02 4.49 -13.61
C TYR A 26 -8.82 5.13 -14.32
N GLN A 27 -8.43 6.33 -13.87
CA GLN A 27 -7.24 7.04 -14.38
C GLN A 27 -6.07 7.00 -13.39
N GLY A 28 -6.35 6.65 -12.13
CA GLY A 28 -5.38 6.63 -11.03
C GLY A 28 -5.40 5.33 -10.25
N VAL A 29 -4.26 4.96 -9.70
CA VAL A 29 -4.10 3.84 -8.79
C VAL A 29 -3.28 4.25 -7.57
N GLU A 30 -3.74 3.82 -6.40
CA GLU A 30 -3.02 3.99 -5.14
C GLU A 30 -2.37 2.65 -4.77
N ILE A 31 -1.04 2.62 -4.72
CA ILE A 31 -0.27 1.40 -4.51
C ILE A 31 -0.13 1.13 -3.02
N PHE A 32 -0.55 -0.05 -2.60
CA PHE A 32 -0.36 -0.55 -1.24
C PHE A 32 0.99 -1.28 -1.11
N GLU A 33 1.74 -1.02 -0.03
CA GLU A 33 3.09 -1.54 0.20
C GLU A 33 3.16 -3.07 0.11
N ASN A 34 2.17 -3.77 0.68
CA ASN A 34 2.13 -5.22 0.61
C ASN A 34 2.10 -5.73 -0.83
N ASP A 35 1.42 -5.04 -1.76
CA ASP A 35 1.39 -5.48 -3.15
C ASP A 35 2.77 -5.39 -3.82
N LEU A 36 3.63 -4.46 -3.38
CA LEU A 36 5.03 -4.43 -3.81
C LEU A 36 5.88 -5.50 -3.13
N LEU A 37 5.63 -5.80 -1.86
CA LEU A 37 6.36 -6.85 -1.12
C LEU A 37 6.13 -8.25 -1.72
N TYR A 38 4.92 -8.52 -2.20
CA TYR A 38 4.58 -9.80 -2.83
C TYR A 38 4.86 -9.84 -4.33
N TYR A 39 5.18 -8.70 -4.95
CA TYR A 39 5.52 -8.64 -6.36
C TYR A 39 6.98 -9.05 -6.58
N THR A 40 7.21 -9.96 -7.53
CA THR A 40 8.54 -10.52 -7.82
C THR A 40 9.41 -9.63 -8.71
N GLY A 41 8.85 -8.60 -9.33
CA GLY A 41 9.59 -7.65 -10.17
C GLY A 41 10.08 -6.41 -9.42
N THR A 42 10.60 -5.43 -10.15
CA THR A 42 11.08 -4.18 -9.57
C THR A 42 9.97 -3.11 -9.50
N PRO A 43 10.06 -2.12 -8.60
CA PRO A 43 9.15 -0.96 -8.62
C PRO A 43 9.15 -0.20 -9.95
N ALA A 44 10.26 -0.24 -10.71
CA ALA A 44 10.34 0.33 -12.04
C ALA A 44 9.44 -0.41 -13.04
N ASP A 45 9.34 -1.73 -12.92
CA ASP A 45 8.42 -2.55 -13.73
C ASP A 45 6.98 -2.21 -13.41
N VAL A 46 6.63 -2.00 -12.13
CA VAL A 46 5.30 -1.55 -11.72
C VAL A 46 4.95 -0.19 -12.32
N ARG A 47 5.89 0.76 -12.29
CA ARG A 47 5.72 2.07 -12.94
C ARG A 47 5.50 1.93 -14.44
N LYS A 48 6.25 1.05 -15.10
CA LYS A 48 6.11 0.78 -16.54
C LYS A 48 4.74 0.18 -16.85
N MET A 49 4.32 -0.86 -16.12
CA MET A 49 3.00 -1.49 -16.29
C MET A 49 1.86 -0.47 -16.10
N ALA A 50 1.94 0.37 -15.07
CA ALA A 50 0.94 1.42 -14.86
C ALA A 50 0.90 2.42 -16.03
N ALA A 51 2.07 2.85 -16.53
CA ALA A 51 2.16 3.75 -17.67
C ALA A 51 1.62 3.12 -18.97
N ASP A 52 1.94 1.86 -19.24
CA ASP A 52 1.48 1.11 -20.40
C ASP A 52 -0.05 0.96 -20.40
N LEU A 53 -0.66 0.88 -19.21
CA LEU A 53 -2.11 0.83 -19.02
C LEU A 53 -2.79 2.22 -18.94
N GLY A 54 -2.02 3.31 -19.10
CA GLY A 54 -2.54 4.67 -18.99
C GLY A 54 -2.94 5.10 -17.57
N LEU A 55 -2.49 4.36 -16.55
CA LEU A 55 -2.77 4.64 -15.14
C LEU A 55 -1.71 5.55 -14.53
N LYS A 56 -2.14 6.54 -13.75
CA LYS A 56 -1.26 7.34 -12.89
C LYS A 56 -1.15 6.71 -11.51
N ILE A 57 0.06 6.49 -11.02
CA ILE A 57 0.29 6.15 -9.61
C ILE A 57 0.11 7.44 -8.80
N THR A 58 -0.98 7.54 -8.04
CA THR A 58 -1.38 8.78 -7.36
C THR A 58 -0.94 8.82 -5.90
N LEU A 59 -0.79 7.65 -5.26
CA LEU A 59 -0.45 7.54 -3.85
C LEU A 59 0.28 6.24 -3.56
N PHE A 60 1.20 6.28 -2.60
CA PHE A 60 1.83 5.12 -1.98
C PHE A 60 1.42 5.05 -0.50
N GLN A 61 0.88 3.91 -0.09
CA GLN A 61 0.35 3.67 1.26
C GLN A 61 0.70 2.24 1.71
N PRO A 62 0.67 1.90 3.01
CA PRO A 62 0.44 2.79 4.13
C PRO A 62 1.74 3.52 4.52
N PHE A 63 1.62 4.78 4.93
CA PHE A 63 2.69 5.46 5.64
C PHE A 63 2.35 5.46 7.14
N ARG A 64 2.90 4.50 7.88
CA ARG A 64 2.64 4.34 9.33
C ARG A 64 3.72 5.05 10.16
N ASP A 65 3.35 5.43 11.39
CA ASP A 65 4.27 5.90 12.44
C ASP A 65 5.12 7.15 12.11
N PHE A 66 4.56 8.15 11.43
CA PHE A 66 5.25 9.43 11.22
C PHE A 66 5.38 10.30 12.48
N ARG A 67 4.69 9.97 13.58
CA ARG A 67 4.90 10.65 14.86
C ARG A 67 6.09 10.03 15.57
N ARG A 68 7.14 10.83 15.82
CA ARG A 68 8.26 10.48 16.71
C ARG A 68 7.73 9.73 17.93
N ARG A 69 8.07 8.44 18.07
CA ARG A 69 7.99 7.77 19.37
C ARG A 69 8.87 8.56 20.33
N LYS A 70 8.27 9.44 21.14
CA LYS A 70 8.86 9.74 22.45
C LYS A 70 8.91 8.38 23.14
N SER A 71 10.12 7.87 23.34
CA SER A 71 10.35 6.75 24.24
C SER A 71 9.59 7.03 25.53
N CYS A 72 8.46 6.36 25.74
CA CYS A 72 7.89 6.25 27.06
C CYS A 72 8.69 5.14 27.74
N ALA A 73 9.83 5.53 28.29
CA ALA A 73 10.39 4.82 29.41
C ALA A 73 9.34 4.89 30.55
N VAL A 74 9.06 3.75 31.17
CA VAL A 74 8.09 3.51 32.25
C VAL A 74 6.69 3.08 31.79
N CYS A 75 6.54 1.77 31.65
CA CYS A 75 5.48 1.07 32.38
C CYS A 75 6.05 -0.23 32.97
N ARG A 76 7.04 -0.09 33.87
CA ARG A 76 7.24 -1.08 34.94
C ARG A 76 6.16 -0.78 35.99
N GLN A 77 5.03 -1.46 35.90
CA GLN A 77 4.15 -1.75 37.01
C GLN A 77 3.82 -3.24 36.85
N SER A 78 4.59 -4.16 37.45
CA SER A 78 4.42 -4.58 38.85
C SER A 78 2.97 -4.95 39.15
N GLY A 79 2.51 -6.09 38.61
CA GLY A 79 1.31 -6.79 39.06
C GLY A 79 1.68 -7.95 40.01
N PRO A 80 0.82 -8.33 40.96
CA PRO A 80 1.22 -8.97 42.22
C PRO A 80 1.61 -10.44 42.04
N ARG A 81 2.57 -10.89 42.87
CA ARG A 81 2.82 -12.31 43.11
C ARG A 81 1.51 -12.93 43.62
N GLN A 82 0.98 -13.90 42.89
CA GLN A 82 -0.01 -14.81 43.44
C GLN A 82 0.66 -15.70 44.50
N ALA A 83 -0.13 -15.99 45.52
CA ALA A 83 0.24 -16.63 46.78
C ALA A 83 0.92 -17.99 46.63
#